data_AF-A0AAV6D550-F1
#
_entry.id   AF-A0AAV6D550-F1
#
_cell.length_a   1.000
_cell.length_b   1.000
_cell.length_c   1.000
_cell.angle_alpha   90.00
_cell.angle_beta   90.00
_cell.angle_gamma   90.00
#
_symmetry.space_group_name_H-M   'P 1'
#
loop_
_entity.id
_entity.type
_entity.pdbx_description
1 polymer ?
#
loop_
_entity_poly.entity_id
_entity_poly.type
_entity_poly.pdbx_seq_one_letter_code
_entity_poly.pdbx_strand_id
1 'polypeptide(L)'
;MIAAAVQPVVKQMTWGWFDIVVLCVLAFGLFRGRRNGMSQELLPLFQWLILVSVCAFLYPMAGQFYINTFHWGKLTSYICGYITLAFVVLLIFGILRKLFGERLGKSGAFKGGEYYLGILSGLIRTACILIVVLAFLNAPVYTEADVQAHAAYVKKNLGGDMYSGDYFPTLQQVQEQVFKNSCTGPFVKENLGMLLINNTATPLPAKPQPKIMVGGQ
;
A
#
# COMPACT_ATOMS: atom_id res chain seq x y z
N MET A 1 47.82 4.31 9.04
CA MET A 1 46.87 3.77 10.04
C MET A 1 45.89 4.91 10.31
N ILE A 2 44.58 4.85 10.05
CA ILE A 2 43.61 3.76 10.08
C ILE A 2 42.63 3.98 8.91
N ALA A 3 42.36 2.93 8.15
CA ALA A 3 41.36 2.93 7.11
C ALA A 3 39.97 3.15 7.75
N ALA A 4 39.25 4.17 7.29
CA ALA A 4 37.84 4.33 7.59
C ALA A 4 37.10 3.14 6.96
N ALA A 5 36.79 2.13 7.77
CA ALA A 5 35.90 1.06 7.39
C ALA A 5 34.51 1.67 7.16
N VAL A 6 34.21 2.01 5.90
CA VAL A 6 32.84 2.16 5.43
C VAL A 6 32.19 0.81 5.65
N GLN A 7 31.46 0.67 6.75
CA GLN A 7 30.61 -0.47 7.01
C GLN A 7 29.67 -0.58 5.80
N PRO A 8 29.67 -1.68 5.03
CA PRO A 8 28.63 -1.88 4.05
C PRO A 8 27.33 -1.97 4.85
N VAL A 9 26.41 -1.03 4.60
CA VAL A 9 25.01 -1.17 5.02
C VAL A 9 24.43 -2.32 4.21
N VAL A 10 24.84 -3.54 4.55
CA VAL A 10 24.11 -4.74 4.20
C VAL A 10 22.90 -4.66 5.12
N LYS A 11 21.89 -3.95 4.64
CA LYS A 11 20.55 -3.90 5.22
C LYS A 11 20.17 -5.36 5.45
N GLN A 12 20.21 -5.82 6.70
CA GLN A 12 19.86 -7.20 7.02
C GLN A 12 18.44 -7.40 6.52
N MET A 13 18.29 -8.14 5.42
CA MET A 13 17.04 -8.35 4.74
C MET A 13 16.23 -9.32 5.59
N THR A 14 15.58 -8.79 6.62
CA THR A 14 14.77 -9.58 7.55
C THR A 14 13.51 -10.00 6.82
N TRP A 15 13.31 -11.32 6.70
CA TRP A 15 12.01 -11.86 6.30
C TRP A 15 10.98 -11.49 7.36
N GLY A 16 10.06 -10.62 6.98
CA GLY A 16 8.97 -10.20 7.85
C GLY A 16 7.75 -11.10 7.69
N TRP A 17 6.84 -11.06 8.67
CA TRP A 17 5.53 -11.70 8.55
C TRP A 17 4.75 -11.19 7.31
N PHE A 18 5.01 -9.94 6.90
CA PHE A 18 4.41 -9.36 5.71
C PHE A 18 4.81 -10.08 4.42
N ASP A 19 6.07 -10.54 4.29
CA ASP A 19 6.53 -11.27 3.11
C ASP A 19 5.78 -12.61 2.97
N ILE A 20 5.46 -13.27 4.09
CA ILE A 20 4.60 -14.47 4.12
C ILE A 20 3.19 -14.13 3.62
N VAL A 21 2.61 -13.01 4.08
CA VAL A 21 1.29 -12.56 3.63
C VAL A 21 1.29 -12.29 2.13
N VAL A 22 2.32 -11.60 1.60
CA VAL A 22 2.47 -11.35 0.16
C VAL A 22 2.48 -12.68 -0.60
N LEU A 23 3.28 -13.65 -0.16
CA LEU A 23 3.35 -14.97 -0.80
C LEU A 23 2.01 -15.70 -0.75
N CYS A 24 1.31 -15.69 0.39
CA CYS A 24 -0.01 -16.30 0.52
C CYS A 24 -1.04 -15.65 -0.43
N VAL A 25 -1.05 -14.32 -0.52
CA VAL A 25 -1.96 -13.57 -1.40
C VAL A 25 -1.67 -13.85 -2.87
N LEU A 26 -0.40 -13.87 -3.27
CA LEU A 26 0.00 -14.20 -4.65
C LEU A 26 -0.29 -15.67 -4.98
N ALA A 27 -0.02 -16.60 -4.07
CA ALA A 27 -0.37 -18.01 -4.23
C ALA A 27 -1.88 -18.22 -4.37
N PHE A 28 -2.68 -17.49 -3.59
CA PHE A 28 -4.13 -17.48 -3.74
C PHE A 28 -4.57 -16.95 -5.12
N GLY A 29 -3.92 -15.88 -5.61
CA GLY A 29 -4.14 -15.34 -6.94
C GLY A 29 -3.85 -16.34 -8.07
N LEU A 30 -2.72 -17.05 -7.98
CA LEU A 30 -2.35 -18.12 -8.90
C LEU A 30 -3.39 -19.24 -8.91
N PHE A 31 -3.80 -19.70 -7.72
CA PHE A 31 -4.75 -20.79 -7.58
C PHE A 31 -6.14 -20.42 -8.11
N ARG A 32 -6.58 -19.19 -7.82
CA ARG A 32 -7.85 -18.66 -8.33
C ARG A 32 -7.81 -18.48 -9.85
N GLY A 33 -6.74 -17.90 -10.39
CA GLY A 33 -6.55 -17.72 -11.82
C GLY A 33 -6.57 -19.05 -12.59
N ARG A 34 -5.95 -20.08 -12.01
CA ARG A 34 -5.99 -21.45 -12.54
C ARG A 34 -7.41 -22.02 -12.66
N ARG A 35 -8.30 -21.71 -11.70
CA ARG A 35 -9.66 -22.26 -11.66
C ARG A 35 -10.64 -21.55 -12.61
N ASN A 36 -10.47 -20.24 -12.81
CA ASN A 36 -11.42 -19.43 -13.57
C ASN A 36 -11.06 -19.32 -15.07
N GLY A 37 -9.78 -19.49 -15.42
CA GLY A 37 -9.31 -19.36 -16.80
C GLY A 37 -9.25 -17.91 -17.31
N MET A 38 -8.52 -17.68 -18.40
CA MET A 38 -8.28 -16.32 -18.93
C MET A 38 -9.57 -15.59 -19.32
N SER A 39 -10.51 -16.27 -19.96
CA SER A 39 -11.76 -15.68 -20.46
C SER A 39 -12.59 -15.00 -19.35
N GLN A 40 -12.54 -15.53 -18.12
CA GLN A 40 -13.23 -14.95 -16.96
C GLN A 40 -12.38 -13.92 -16.21
N GLU A 41 -11.05 -14.06 -16.22
CA GLU A 41 -10.13 -13.18 -15.50
C GLU A 41 -9.66 -11.96 -16.33
N LEU A 42 -9.88 -11.94 -17.65
CA LEU A 42 -9.43 -10.86 -18.54
C LEU A 42 -10.02 -9.49 -18.17
N LEU A 43 -11.35 -9.40 -18.04
CA LEU A 43 -12.03 -8.15 -17.67
C LEU A 43 -11.62 -7.66 -16.27
N PRO A 44 -11.61 -8.53 -15.23
CA PRO A 44 -11.06 -8.15 -13.94
C PRO A 44 -9.60 -7.72 -13.97
N LEU A 45 -8.75 -8.37 -14.76
CA LEU A 45 -7.35 -7.98 -14.90
C LEU A 45 -7.23 -6.55 -15.43
N PHE A 46 -7.91 -6.24 -16.53
CA PHE A 46 -7.85 -4.90 -17.12
C PHE A 46 -8.41 -3.84 -16.16
N GLN A 47 -9.48 -4.18 -15.45
CA GLN A 47 -10.03 -3.30 -14.43
C GLN A 47 -9.00 -2.95 -13.36
N TRP A 48 -8.29 -3.93 -12.80
CA TRP A 48 -7.30 -3.69 -11.74
C TRP A 48 -6.05 -2.98 -12.25
N LEU A 49 -5.59 -3.29 -13.47
CA LEU A 49 -4.47 -2.58 -14.10
C LEU A 49 -4.83 -1.12 -14.35
N ILE A 50 -5.99 -0.84 -14.95
CA ILE A 50 -6.43 0.52 -15.22
C ILE A 50 -6.70 1.26 -13.92
N LEU A 51 -7.29 0.61 -12.91
CA LEU A 51 -7.50 1.21 -11.60
C LEU A 51 -6.17 1.68 -10.98
N VAL A 52 -5.17 0.80 -10.91
CA VAL A 52 -3.87 1.15 -10.33
C VAL A 52 -3.22 2.29 -11.10
N SER A 53 -3.21 2.23 -12.44
CA SER A 53 -2.64 3.29 -13.27
C SER A 53 -3.39 4.62 -13.12
N VAL A 54 -4.72 4.63 -13.32
CA VAL A 54 -5.54 5.85 -13.20
C VAL A 54 -5.39 6.46 -11.81
N CYS A 55 -5.46 5.64 -10.77
CA CYS A 55 -5.32 6.15 -9.42
C CYS A 55 -3.91 6.74 -9.22
N ALA A 56 -2.84 6.04 -9.60
CA ALA A 56 -1.46 6.52 -9.45
C ALA A 56 -1.19 7.89 -10.09
N PHE A 57 -1.72 8.14 -11.29
CA PHE A 57 -1.48 9.39 -12.01
C PHE A 57 -2.48 10.50 -11.67
N LEU A 58 -3.77 10.16 -11.46
CA LEU A 58 -4.83 11.17 -11.32
C LEU A 58 -5.20 11.50 -9.87
N TYR A 59 -4.78 10.69 -8.87
CA TYR A 59 -5.12 10.99 -7.46
C TYR A 59 -4.69 12.37 -6.97
N PRO A 60 -3.53 12.95 -7.38
CA PRO A 60 -3.14 14.29 -6.93
C PRO A 60 -4.07 15.36 -7.51
N MET A 61 -4.46 15.20 -8.77
CA MET A 61 -5.38 16.10 -9.46
C MET A 61 -6.79 16.03 -8.83
N ALA A 62 -7.30 14.82 -8.62
CA ALA A 62 -8.58 14.60 -7.96
C ALA A 62 -8.59 15.12 -6.51
N GLY A 63 -7.51 14.90 -5.75
CA GLY A 63 -7.40 15.41 -4.40
C GLY A 63 -7.30 16.94 -4.33
N GLN A 64 -6.57 17.59 -5.24
CA GLN A 64 -6.54 19.05 -5.32
C GLN A 64 -7.92 19.65 -5.60
N PHE A 65 -8.75 19.00 -6.41
CA PHE A 65 -10.13 19.41 -6.62
C PHE A 65 -10.93 19.44 -5.30
N TYR A 66 -10.78 18.42 -4.44
CA TYR A 66 -11.41 18.41 -3.12
C TYR A 66 -10.86 19.47 -2.17
N ILE A 67 -9.55 19.73 -2.20
CA ILE A 67 -8.92 20.80 -1.39
C ILE A 67 -9.51 22.16 -1.78
N ASN A 68 -9.62 22.45 -3.08
CA ASN A 68 -10.09 23.74 -3.57
C ASN A 68 -11.60 23.94 -3.40
N THR A 69 -12.38 22.87 -3.40
CA THR A 69 -13.85 22.93 -3.33
C THR A 69 -14.36 22.88 -1.89
N PHE A 70 -13.83 21.97 -1.08
CA PHE A 70 -14.32 21.68 0.27
C PHE A 70 -13.39 22.17 1.39
N HIS A 71 -12.20 22.69 1.05
CA HIS A 71 -11.18 23.15 2.01
C HIS A 71 -10.78 22.09 3.06
N TRP A 72 -10.85 20.82 2.70
CA TRP A 72 -10.46 19.71 3.56
C TRP A 72 -8.94 19.59 3.71
N GLY A 73 -8.51 18.99 4.81
CA GLY A 73 -7.10 18.65 5.05
C GLY A 73 -6.52 17.79 3.91
N LYS A 74 -5.25 18.03 3.54
CA LYS A 74 -4.60 17.41 2.37
C LYS A 74 -4.73 15.88 2.35
N LEU A 75 -4.54 15.22 3.50
CA LEU A 75 -4.63 13.77 3.64
C LEU A 75 -6.04 13.27 3.29
N THR A 76 -7.07 13.84 3.90
CA THR A 76 -8.47 13.46 3.65
C THR A 76 -8.82 13.69 2.19
N SER A 77 -8.40 14.82 1.61
CA SER A 77 -8.66 15.14 0.21
C SER A 77 -8.00 14.15 -0.77
N TYR A 78 -6.75 13.73 -0.53
CA TYR A 78 -6.09 12.74 -1.40
C TYR A 78 -6.69 11.34 -1.24
N ILE A 79 -7.05 10.92 -0.02
CA ILE A 79 -7.74 9.65 0.20
C ILE A 79 -9.11 9.65 -0.50
N CYS A 80 -9.90 10.71 -0.34
CA CYS A 80 -11.18 10.85 -1.02
C CYS A 80 -11.01 10.90 -2.54
N GLY A 81 -10.01 11.63 -3.05
CA GLY A 81 -9.68 11.67 -4.47
C GLY A 81 -9.37 10.28 -5.03
N TYR A 82 -8.56 9.49 -4.32
CA TYR A 82 -8.26 8.11 -4.69
C TYR A 82 -9.50 7.23 -4.68
N ILE A 83 -10.32 7.29 -3.62
CA ILE A 83 -11.55 6.48 -3.50
C ILE A 83 -12.54 6.83 -4.61
N THR A 84 -12.74 8.12 -4.91
CA THR A 84 -13.63 8.57 -5.99
C THR A 84 -13.17 8.05 -7.34
N LEU A 85 -11.87 8.16 -7.66
CA LEU A 85 -11.32 7.62 -8.92
C LEU A 85 -11.47 6.10 -9.01
N ALA A 86 -11.14 5.39 -7.94
CA ALA A 86 -11.32 3.94 -7.87
C ALA A 86 -12.79 3.58 -8.10
N PHE A 87 -13.73 4.28 -7.46
CA PHE A 87 -15.16 4.07 -7.61
C PHE A 87 -15.62 4.29 -9.06
N VAL A 88 -15.17 5.36 -9.72
CA VAL A 88 -15.49 5.61 -11.14
C VAL A 88 -14.99 4.48 -12.03
N VAL A 89 -13.76 4.00 -11.84
CA VAL A 89 -13.21 2.85 -12.60
C VAL A 89 -14.03 1.59 -12.34
N LEU A 90 -14.38 1.31 -11.08
CA LEU A 90 -15.21 0.16 -10.72
C LEU A 90 -16.59 0.22 -11.39
N LEU A 91 -17.23 1.39 -11.45
CA LEU A 91 -18.51 1.58 -12.12
C LEU A 91 -18.41 1.32 -13.63
N ILE A 92 -17.42 1.93 -14.30
CA ILE A 92 -17.20 1.75 -15.74
C ILE A 92 -17.01 0.26 -16.03
N PHE A 93 -16.11 -0.42 -15.33
CA PHE A 93 -15.87 -1.85 -15.54
C PHE A 93 -17.03 -2.74 -15.11
N GLY A 94 -17.82 -2.34 -14.12
CA GLY A 94 -19.06 -3.02 -13.75
C GLY A 94 -20.05 -3.05 -14.92
N ILE A 95 -20.20 -1.92 -15.62
CA ILE A 95 -21.02 -1.83 -16.84
C ILE A 95 -20.41 -2.67 -17.97
N LEU A 96 -19.11 -2.54 -18.23
CA LEU A 96 -18.45 -3.36 -19.28
C LEU A 96 -18.59 -4.86 -19.02
N ARG A 97 -18.48 -5.31 -17.77
CA ARG A 97 -18.68 -6.73 -17.42
C ARG A 97 -20.08 -7.21 -17.75
N LYS A 98 -21.11 -6.39 -17.49
CA LYS A 98 -22.49 -6.73 -17.84
C LYS A 98 -22.69 -6.82 -19.36
N LEU A 99 -22.00 -6.00 -20.13
CA LEU A 99 -22.13 -5.96 -21.59
C LEU A 99 -21.31 -7.04 -22.33
N PHE A 100 -20.10 -7.33 -21.84
CA PHE A 100 -19.14 -8.19 -22.54
C PHE A 100 -18.91 -9.56 -21.91
N GLY A 101 -19.35 -9.79 -20.66
CA GLY A 101 -19.09 -11.02 -19.92
C GLY A 101 -19.57 -12.29 -20.66
N GLU A 102 -20.77 -12.24 -21.24
CA GLU A 102 -21.32 -13.38 -21.98
C GLU A 102 -20.63 -13.64 -23.32
N ARG A 103 -20.08 -12.60 -23.95
CA ARG A 103 -19.39 -12.71 -25.25
C ARG A 103 -17.99 -13.30 -25.09
N LEU A 104 -17.28 -12.94 -24.02
CA LEU A 104 -15.92 -13.42 -23.74
C LEU A 104 -15.88 -14.89 -23.32
N GLY A 105 -16.92 -15.38 -22.62
CA GLY A 105 -17.01 -16.80 -22.27
C GLY A 105 -17.34 -17.71 -23.47
N LYS A 106 -17.91 -17.16 -24.54
CA LYS A 106 -18.32 -17.91 -25.74
C LYS A 106 -17.34 -17.79 -26.89
N SER A 107 -16.50 -16.75 -26.92
CA SER A 107 -15.47 -16.63 -27.94
C SER A 107 -14.36 -17.63 -27.62
N GLY A 108 -14.11 -18.57 -28.54
CA GLY A 108 -13.00 -19.51 -28.44
C GLY A 108 -11.60 -18.87 -28.58
N ALA A 109 -11.45 -17.60 -28.17
CA ALA A 109 -10.26 -16.78 -28.36
C ALA A 109 -9.03 -17.31 -27.62
N PHE A 110 -9.22 -18.06 -26.53
CA PHE A 110 -8.14 -18.51 -25.66
C PHE A 110 -7.96 -20.03 -25.60
N LYS A 111 -8.64 -20.82 -26.45
CA LYS A 111 -8.74 -22.30 -26.38
C LYS A 111 -7.45 -23.07 -25.97
N GLY A 112 -6.26 -22.65 -26.40
CA GLY A 112 -4.99 -23.27 -26.00
C GLY A 112 -4.24 -22.59 -24.84
N GLY A 113 -4.52 -21.32 -24.57
CA GLY A 113 -3.84 -20.50 -23.57
C GLY A 113 -4.64 -20.22 -22.29
N GLU A 114 -5.90 -20.66 -22.21
CA GLU A 114 -6.81 -20.37 -21.08
C GLU A 114 -6.20 -20.70 -19.72
N TYR A 115 -5.45 -21.80 -19.64
CA TYR A 115 -4.80 -22.25 -18.41
C TYR A 115 -3.65 -21.32 -17.99
N TYR A 116 -2.64 -21.14 -18.86
CA TYR A 116 -1.45 -20.35 -18.52
C TYR A 116 -1.76 -18.86 -18.37
N LEU A 117 -2.60 -18.33 -19.27
CA LEU A 117 -3.04 -16.95 -19.19
C LEU A 117 -4.01 -16.71 -18.03
N GLY A 118 -4.80 -17.71 -17.64
CA GLY A 118 -5.61 -17.67 -16.42
C GLY A 118 -4.76 -17.55 -15.16
N ILE A 119 -3.69 -18.35 -15.06
CA ILE A 119 -2.73 -18.28 -13.94
C ILE A 119 -2.06 -16.90 -13.88
N LEU A 120 -1.50 -16.45 -15.01
CA LEU A 120 -0.80 -15.17 -15.07
C LEU A 120 -1.74 -14.00 -14.76
N SER A 121 -2.96 -14.03 -15.29
CA SER A 121 -3.95 -12.97 -15.06
C SER A 121 -4.41 -12.90 -13.60
N GLY A 122 -4.62 -14.05 -12.97
CA GLY A 122 -4.92 -14.14 -11.53
C GLY A 122 -3.80 -13.56 -10.67
N LEU A 123 -2.54 -13.89 -10.98
CA LEU A 123 -1.36 -13.36 -10.29
C LEU A 123 -1.27 -11.84 -10.40
N ILE A 124 -1.30 -11.30 -11.63
CA ILE A 124 -1.19 -9.85 -11.90
C ILE A 124 -2.31 -9.10 -11.16
N ARG A 125 -3.54 -9.61 -11.24
CA ARG A 125 -4.68 -9.03 -10.54
C ARG A 125 -4.44 -8.96 -9.04
N THR A 126 -4.01 -10.05 -8.41
CA THR A 126 -3.73 -10.04 -6.97
C THR A 126 -2.57 -9.13 -6.60
N ALA A 127 -1.55 -9.01 -7.45
CA ALA A 127 -0.47 -8.05 -7.26
C ALA A 127 -0.98 -6.60 -7.31
N CYS A 128 -1.87 -6.27 -8.26
CA CYS A 128 -2.52 -4.95 -8.31
C CYS A 128 -3.33 -4.66 -7.05
N ILE A 129 -4.12 -5.61 -6.57
CA ILE A 129 -4.88 -5.47 -5.32
C ILE A 129 -3.93 -5.20 -4.14
N LEU A 130 -2.83 -5.95 -4.06
CA LEU A 130 -1.80 -5.77 -3.03
C LEU A 130 -1.18 -4.38 -3.09
N ILE A 131 -0.88 -3.86 -4.29
CA ILE A 131 -0.37 -2.49 -4.48
C ILE A 131 -1.38 -1.45 -3.98
N VAL A 132 -2.67 -1.62 -4.27
CA VAL A 132 -3.73 -0.71 -3.77
C VAL A 132 -3.78 -0.72 -2.25
N VAL A 133 -3.76 -1.90 -1.62
CA VAL A 133 -3.73 -2.01 -0.15
C VAL A 133 -2.49 -1.33 0.43
N LEU A 134 -1.32 -1.51 -0.20
CA LEU A 134 -0.09 -0.83 0.19
C LEU A 134 -0.17 0.69 0.00
N ALA A 135 -0.84 1.18 -1.05
CA ALA A 135 -1.04 2.61 -1.27
C ALA A 135 -1.86 3.24 -0.13
N PHE A 136 -2.93 2.58 0.31
CA PHE A 136 -3.71 3.03 1.47
C PHE A 136 -2.94 2.90 2.77
N LEU A 137 -2.19 1.81 2.96
CA LEU A 137 -1.35 1.64 4.15
C LEU A 137 -0.24 2.69 4.21
N ASN A 138 0.29 3.16 3.08
CA ASN A 138 1.30 4.21 3.04
C ASN A 138 0.72 5.61 3.27
N ALA A 139 -0.56 5.86 2.97
CA ALA A 139 -1.17 7.19 2.97
C ALA A 139 -1.18 7.97 4.30
N PRO A 140 -1.39 7.35 5.49
CA PRO A 140 -1.38 8.11 6.74
C PRO A 140 0.04 8.50 7.16
N VAL A 141 0.22 9.79 7.43
CA VAL A 141 1.44 10.33 8.04
C VAL A 141 1.21 10.44 9.53
N TYR A 142 2.12 9.88 10.32
CA TYR A 142 2.15 10.05 11.76
C TYR A 142 3.32 10.94 12.14
N THR A 143 3.06 12.01 12.92
CA THR A 143 4.13 12.84 13.48
C THR A 143 4.64 12.25 14.78
N GLU A 144 5.89 12.55 15.18
CA GLU A 144 6.46 12.07 16.46
C GLU A 144 5.62 12.50 17.68
N ALA A 145 4.94 13.64 17.60
CA ALA A 145 4.02 14.10 18.63
C ALA A 145 2.76 13.20 18.73
N ASP A 146 2.22 12.77 17.58
CA ASP A 146 1.07 11.86 17.54
C ASP A 146 1.45 10.46 18.08
N VAL A 147 2.67 10.01 17.82
CA VAL A 147 3.21 8.74 18.33
C VAL A 147 3.25 8.75 19.85
N GLN A 148 3.80 9.82 20.45
CA GLN A 148 3.90 9.94 21.90
C GLN A 148 2.53 10.12 22.56
N ALA A 149 1.63 10.89 21.94
CA ALA A 149 0.27 11.06 22.43
C ALA A 149 -0.52 9.74 22.40
N HIS A 150 -0.34 8.95 21.34
CA HIS A 150 -1.00 7.64 21.23
C HIS A 150 -0.41 6.62 22.21
N ALA A 151 0.92 6.57 22.37
CA ALA A 151 1.56 5.72 23.37
C ALA A 151 1.12 6.06 24.81
N ALA A 152 0.98 7.36 25.12
CA ALA A 152 0.45 7.81 26.40
C ALA A 152 -1.03 7.43 26.59
N TYR A 153 -1.84 7.51 25.53
CA TYR A 153 -3.25 7.08 25.55
C TYR A 153 -3.39 5.58 25.78
N VAL A 154 -2.59 4.76 25.09
CA VAL A 154 -2.59 3.30 25.22
C VAL A 154 -2.16 2.90 26.64
N LYS A 155 -1.07 3.47 27.14
CA LYS A 155 -0.61 3.25 28.52
C LYS A 155 -1.68 3.61 29.56
N LYS A 156 -2.46 4.67 29.32
CA LYS A 156 -3.51 5.14 30.23
C LYS A 156 -4.80 4.32 30.18
N ASN A 157 -5.24 3.87 29.00
CA ASN A 157 -6.59 3.29 28.82
C ASN A 157 -6.61 1.78 28.56
N LEU A 158 -5.53 1.20 28.03
CA LEU A 158 -5.47 -0.21 27.62
C LEU A 158 -4.67 -1.10 28.61
N GLY A 159 -4.28 -0.52 29.77
CA GLY A 159 -3.70 -1.24 30.90
C GLY A 159 -2.17 -1.21 30.95
N GLY A 160 -1.61 -0.14 31.51
CA GLY A 160 -0.15 0.09 31.57
C GLY A 160 0.56 -0.26 32.87
N ASP A 161 -0.09 -0.91 33.84
CA ASP A 161 0.50 -1.12 35.18
C ASP A 161 0.73 -2.60 35.59
N MET A 162 -0.08 -3.57 35.12
CA MET A 162 0.06 -4.99 35.55
C MET A 162 0.26 -6.01 34.41
N TYR A 163 -0.14 -5.67 33.18
CA TYR A 163 0.11 -6.47 31.97
C TYR A 163 0.71 -5.58 30.89
N SER A 164 2.04 -5.55 30.80
CA SER A 164 2.75 -4.77 29.78
C SER A 164 2.66 -5.48 28.44
N GLY A 165 1.65 -5.15 27.64
CA GLY A 165 1.55 -5.63 26.27
C GLY A 165 0.74 -4.69 25.42
N ASP A 166 1.36 -4.09 24.40
CA ASP A 166 0.64 -3.59 23.24
C ASP A 166 0.06 -4.82 22.51
N TYR A 167 -1.13 -5.28 22.93
CA TYR A 167 -1.76 -6.49 22.37
C TYR A 167 -2.15 -6.32 20.89
N PHE A 168 -2.32 -5.08 20.45
CA PHE A 168 -2.67 -4.74 19.07
C PHE A 168 -1.58 -3.85 18.45
N PRO A 169 -0.98 -4.28 17.33
CA PRO A 169 0.01 -3.45 16.65
C PRO A 169 -0.67 -2.18 16.13
N THR A 170 -0.06 -1.03 16.40
CA THR A 170 -0.55 0.25 15.89
C THR A 170 -0.33 0.31 14.37
N LEU A 171 -1.13 1.12 13.66
CA LEU A 171 -0.96 1.30 12.20
C LEU A 171 0.46 1.76 11.83
N GLN A 172 1.13 2.52 12.71
CA GLN A 172 2.53 2.92 12.58
C GLN A 172 3.48 1.72 12.64
N GLN A 173 3.32 0.86 13.65
CA GLN A 173 4.11 -0.37 13.79
C GLN A 173 3.91 -1.28 12.59
N VAL A 174 2.68 -1.39 12.07
CA VAL A 174 2.39 -2.14 10.84
C VAL A 174 3.08 -1.48 9.63
N GLN A 175 3.00 -0.15 9.47
CA GLN A 175 3.70 0.56 8.39
C GLN A 175 5.22 0.36 8.45
N GLU A 176 5.82 0.41 9.63
CA GLU A 176 7.25 0.17 9.82
C GLU A 176 7.63 -1.27 9.51
N GLN A 177 6.86 -2.23 10.01
CA GLN A 177 7.08 -3.64 9.72
C GLN A 177 6.93 -3.96 8.22
N VAL A 178 5.94 -3.36 7.56
CA VAL A 178 5.68 -3.56 6.13
C VAL A 178 6.71 -2.83 5.27
N PHE A 179 7.01 -1.55 5.50
CA PHE A 179 7.84 -0.76 4.59
C PHE A 179 9.32 -0.70 4.92
N LYS A 180 9.73 -1.00 6.16
CA LYS A 180 11.15 -0.97 6.58
C LYS A 180 11.70 -2.36 6.90
N ASN A 181 10.95 -3.19 7.60
CA ASN A 181 11.44 -4.48 8.12
C ASN A 181 11.06 -5.69 7.24
N SER A 182 10.42 -5.48 6.08
CA SER A 182 10.14 -6.54 5.10
C SER A 182 11.08 -6.45 3.91
N CYS A 183 11.18 -7.54 3.14
CA CYS A 183 11.89 -7.53 1.86
C CYS A 183 11.07 -6.79 0.78
N THR A 184 9.76 -7.02 0.75
CA THR A 184 8.89 -6.55 -0.33
C THR A 184 8.60 -5.04 -0.22
N GLY A 185 8.48 -4.50 0.98
CA GLY A 185 8.09 -3.11 1.22
C GLY A 185 9.08 -2.07 0.69
N PRO A 186 10.39 -2.15 1.00
CA PRO A 186 11.39 -1.26 0.43
C PRO A 186 11.45 -1.32 -1.09
N PHE A 187 11.37 -2.53 -1.66
CA PHE A 187 11.35 -2.73 -3.11
C PHE A 187 10.15 -2.02 -3.76
N VAL A 188 8.97 -2.11 -3.14
CA VAL A 188 7.76 -1.39 -3.60
C VAL A 188 7.93 0.12 -3.44
N LYS A 189 8.54 0.62 -2.36
CA LYS A 189 8.77 2.07 -2.21
C LYS A 189 9.75 2.63 -3.24
N GLU A 190 10.81 1.90 -3.54
CA GLU A 190 11.86 2.33 -4.48
C GLU A 190 11.38 2.28 -5.93
N ASN A 191 10.70 1.20 -6.34
CA ASN A 191 10.32 0.99 -7.75
C ASN A 191 8.87 1.39 -8.08
N LEU A 192 7.98 1.34 -7.09
CA LEU A 192 6.54 1.57 -7.25
C LEU A 192 6.05 2.74 -6.39
N GLY A 193 6.95 3.60 -5.91
CA GLY A 193 6.62 4.78 -5.10
C GLY A 193 5.61 5.71 -5.79
N MET A 194 5.64 5.78 -7.12
CA MET A 194 4.66 6.53 -7.92
C MET A 194 3.23 5.95 -7.84
N LEU A 195 3.10 4.64 -7.62
CA LEU A 195 1.80 3.97 -7.47
C LEU A 195 1.24 4.10 -6.05
N LEU A 196 2.08 4.47 -5.09
CA LEU A 196 1.67 4.70 -3.70
C LEU A 196 1.13 6.13 -3.54
N ILE A 197 0.18 6.30 -2.63
CA ILE A 197 -0.22 7.64 -2.20
C ILE A 197 0.96 8.26 -1.47
N ASN A 198 1.46 9.39 -1.97
CA ASN A 198 2.59 10.07 -1.38
C ASN A 198 2.22 10.63 0.00
N ASN A 199 3.12 10.45 0.95
CA ASN A 199 3.06 11.14 2.23
C ASN A 199 3.30 12.62 1.99
N THR A 200 2.22 13.40 1.89
CA THR A 200 2.29 14.84 1.63
C THR A 200 2.72 15.68 2.83
N ALA A 201 3.36 15.05 3.82
CA ALA A 201 4.09 15.76 4.84
C ALA A 201 5.46 16.15 4.28
N THR A 202 5.62 17.44 4.04
CA THR A 202 6.93 18.08 4.18
C THR A 202 7.53 17.60 5.50
N PRO A 203 8.76 17.04 5.53
CA PRO A 203 9.44 16.81 6.79
C PRO A 203 9.45 18.15 7.52
N LEU A 204 8.80 18.24 8.69
CA LEU A 204 9.05 19.38 9.56
C LEU A 204 10.55 19.41 9.82
N PRO A 205 11.23 20.56 9.67
CA PRO A 205 12.65 20.65 10.00
C PRO A 205 12.81 20.11 11.41
N ALA A 206 13.72 19.14 11.56
CA ALA A 206 14.02 18.50 12.83
C ALA A 206 14.12 19.58 13.90
N LYS A 207 13.22 19.54 14.89
CA LYS A 207 13.29 20.46 16.02
C LYS A 207 14.68 20.28 16.62
N PRO A 208 15.51 21.34 16.71
CA PRO A 208 16.86 21.22 17.24
C PRO A 208 16.75 20.53 18.60
N GLN A 209 17.43 19.39 18.75
CA GLN A 209 17.50 18.73 20.04
C GLN A 209 18.01 19.77 21.04
N PRO A 210 17.37 19.95 22.20
CA PRO A 210 17.89 20.86 23.22
C PRO A 210 19.28 20.34 23.57
N LYS A 211 20.29 21.14 23.18
CA LYS A 211 21.67 20.94 23.57
C LYS A 211 21.67 20.98 25.09
N ILE A 212 21.70 19.82 25.73
CA ILE A 212 21.88 19.72 27.18
C ILE A 212 23.25 20.37 27.41
N MET A 213 23.24 21.63 27.83
CA MET A 213 24.43 22.25 28.38
C MET A 213 24.68 21.51 29.68
N VAL A 214 25.52 20.49 29.61
CA VAL A 214 26.18 19.94 30.78
C VAL A 214 27.00 21.11 31.32
N GLY A 215 26.46 21.77 32.34
CA GLY A 215 27.20 22.73 33.15
C GLY A 215 28.37 21.99 33.77
N GLY A 216 29.55 22.18 33.20
CA GLY A 216 30.82 21.86 33.82
C GLY A 216 31.32 23.10 34.54
N GLN A 217 31.47 22.96 35.86
CA GLN A 217 32.16 23.87 36.77
C GLN A 217 33.60 24.13 36.32
#